data_AF-A0A2X0X6S5-F1
#
_entry.id   AF-A0A2X0X6S5-F1
#
_cell.length_a   1.000
_cell.length_b   1.000
_cell.length_c   1.000
_cell.angle_alpha   90.00
_cell.angle_beta   90.00
_cell.angle_gamma   90.00
#
_symmetry.space_group_name_H-M   'P 1'
#
loop_
_entity.id
_entity.type
_entity.pdbx_description
1 polymer ?
#
loop_
_entity_poly.entity_id
_entity_poly.type
_entity_poly.pdbx_seq_one_letter_code
_entity_poly.pdbx_strand_id
1 'polypeptide(L)'
;MNKLQSKLLNLLKEIDHISNKAGVEWYLMYGTLLGAIRHQGFIPWDDDADIVMTNENYIRFKNYVLSHPQLNRRLSCVDITLTTVDNLWQGIMI
;
A
#
# COMPACT_ATOMS: atom_id res chain seq x y z
N MET A 1 -10.57 -7.06 -15.40
CA MET A 1 -9.28 -6.45 -15.05
C MET A 1 -8.64 -5.91 -16.33
N ASN A 2 -8.41 -4.60 -16.40
CA ASN A 2 -7.77 -3.96 -17.57
C ASN A 2 -6.23 -3.92 -17.43
N LYS A 3 -5.53 -3.41 -18.45
CA LYS A 3 -4.05 -3.35 -18.45
C LYS A 3 -3.47 -2.54 -17.29
N LEU A 4 -4.14 -1.48 -16.85
CA LEU A 4 -3.72 -0.65 -15.73
C LEU A 4 -3.87 -1.40 -14.41
N GLN A 5 -5.06 -1.97 -14.17
CA GLN A 5 -5.35 -2.78 -12.98
C GLN A 5 -4.43 -3.98 -12.84
N SER A 6 -4.03 -4.62 -13.95
CA SER A 6 -3.02 -5.69 -13.91
C SER A 6 -1.64 -5.20 -13.44
N LYS A 7 -1.25 -3.96 -13.79
CA LYS A 7 0.00 -3.37 -13.28
C LYS A 7 -0.10 -3.01 -11.81
N LEU A 8 -1.23 -2.45 -11.38
CA LEU A 8 -1.50 -2.14 -9.97
C LEU A 8 -1.49 -3.41 -9.11
N LEU A 9 -2.10 -4.51 -9.59
CA LEU A 9 -2.05 -5.79 -8.90
C LEU A 9 -0.62 -6.32 -8.75
N ASN A 10 0.21 -6.17 -9.78
CA ASN A 10 1.61 -6.57 -9.71
C ASN A 10 2.39 -5.69 -8.71
N LEU A 11 2.08 -4.40 -8.63
CA LEU A 11 2.64 -3.50 -7.62
C LEU A 11 2.23 -3.91 -6.20
N LEU A 12 0.96 -4.24 -5.97
CA LEU A 12 0.49 -4.73 -4.68
C LEU A 12 1.18 -6.04 -4.26
N LYS A 13 1.42 -6.95 -5.20
CA LYS A 13 2.19 -8.18 -4.96
C LYS A 13 3.66 -7.91 -4.64
N GLU A 14 4.25 -6.90 -5.29
CA GLU A 14 5.62 -6.47 -4.99
C GLU A 14 5.69 -5.86 -3.59
N ILE A 15 4.74 -5.00 -3.22
CA ILE A 15 4.63 -4.45 -1.87
C ILE A 15 4.49 -5.58 -0.86
N ASP A 16 3.61 -6.56 -1.11
CA ASP A 16 3.45 -7.72 -0.23
C ASP A 16 4.77 -8.49 -0.03
N HIS A 17 5.49 -8.73 -1.12
CA HIS A 17 6.79 -9.41 -1.07
C HIS A 17 7.81 -8.62 -0.24
N ILE A 18 7.93 -7.31 -0.47
CA ILE A 18 8.84 -6.43 0.25
C ILE A 18 8.44 -6.36 1.73
N SER A 19 7.15 -6.22 2.01
CA SER A 19 6.60 -6.15 3.36
C SER A 19 6.91 -7.42 4.16
N ASN A 20 6.74 -8.60 3.55
CA ASN A 20 7.12 -9.87 4.14
C ASN A 20 8.62 -9.97 4.45
N LYS A 21 9.48 -9.41 3.59
CA LYS A 21 10.94 -9.38 3.84
C LYS A 21 11.35 -8.36 4.89
N ALA A 22 10.62 -7.26 5.00
CA ALA A 22 10.84 -6.22 5.99
C ALA A 22 10.20 -6.53 7.36
N GLY A 23 9.36 -7.57 7.44
CA GLY A 23 8.61 -7.92 8.65
C GLY A 23 7.61 -6.84 9.05
N VAL A 24 6.90 -6.28 8.05
CA VAL A 24 5.88 -5.24 8.27
C VAL A 24 4.51 -5.71 7.80
N GLU A 25 3.48 -5.24 8.50
CA GLU A 25 2.08 -5.46 8.13
C GLU A 25 1.54 -4.24 7.39
N TRP A 26 0.68 -4.51 6.41
CA TRP A 26 0.00 -3.51 5.60
C TRP A 26 -1.40 -4.00 5.24
N TYR A 27 -2.30 -3.07 4.93
CA TYR A 27 -3.70 -3.38 4.66
C TYR A 27 -4.19 -2.66 3.40
N LEU A 28 -5.17 -3.23 2.69
CA LEU A 28 -5.91 -2.50 1.66
C LEU A 28 -6.79 -1.43 2.31
N MET A 29 -6.95 -0.28 1.65
CA MET A 29 -7.79 0.79 2.15
C MET A 29 -8.75 1.31 1.06
N TYR A 30 -9.72 2.14 1.45
CA TYR A 30 -10.66 2.86 0.57
C TYR A 30 -11.27 2.01 -0.57
N GLY A 31 -11.17 2.50 -1.81
CA GLY A 31 -11.78 1.91 -3.00
C GLY A 31 -11.22 0.52 -3.28
N THR A 32 -9.93 0.32 -3.00
CA THR A 32 -9.26 -0.97 -3.23
C THR A 32 -9.75 -2.05 -2.28
N LEU A 33 -9.93 -1.75 -0.99
CA LEU A 33 -10.53 -2.70 -0.03
C LEU A 33 -11.98 -3.01 -0.40
N LEU A 34 -12.78 -1.99 -0.74
CA LEU A 34 -14.17 -2.18 -1.15
C LEU A 34 -14.27 -3.02 -2.43
N GLY A 35 -13.39 -2.78 -3.40
CA GLY A 35 -13.28 -3.56 -4.62
C GLY A 35 -13.03 -5.03 -4.31
N ALA A 36 -12.00 -5.31 -3.50
CA ALA A 36 -11.61 -6.68 -3.15
C ALA A 36 -12.79 -7.48 -2.58
N ILE A 37 -13.59 -6.88 -1.70
CA ILE A 37 -14.74 -7.53 -1.09
C ILE A 37 -15.94 -7.61 -2.06
N ARG A 38 -16.32 -6.49 -2.69
CA ARG A 38 -17.56 -6.38 -3.47
C ARG A 38 -17.47 -6.99 -4.86
N HIS A 39 -16.34 -6.80 -5.54
CA HIS A 39 -16.11 -7.21 -6.93
C HIS A 39 -15.15 -8.37 -7.07
N GLN A 40 -14.59 -8.87 -5.96
CA GLN A 40 -13.56 -9.91 -5.96
C GLN A 40 -12.33 -9.48 -6.80
N GLY A 41 -12.01 -8.18 -6.76
CA GLY A 41 -10.99 -7.54 -7.58
C GLY A 41 -11.15 -6.02 -7.59
N PHE A 42 -10.52 -5.32 -8.54
CA PHE A 42 -10.69 -3.86 -8.66
C PHE A 42 -12.13 -3.46 -8.97
N ILE A 43 -12.54 -2.28 -8.50
CA ILE A 43 -13.75 -1.64 -9.00
C ILE A 43 -13.58 -1.41 -10.52
N PRO A 44 -14.59 -1.67 -11.38
CA PRO A 44 -14.39 -1.63 -12.83
C PRO A 44 -13.84 -0.31 -13.39
N TRP A 45 -14.10 0.80 -12.69
CA TRP A 45 -13.66 2.15 -13.05
C TRP A 45 -12.53 2.71 -12.17
N ASP A 46 -12.00 1.94 -11.21
CA ASP A 46 -10.81 2.34 -10.43
C ASP A 46 -9.57 2.32 -11.31
N ASP A 47 -8.72 3.34 -11.12
CA ASP A 47 -7.44 3.53 -11.79
C ASP A 47 -6.24 3.67 -10.84
N ASP A 48 -6.46 3.52 -9.53
CA ASP A 48 -5.45 3.53 -8.47
C ASP A 48 -5.57 2.33 -7.51
N ALA A 49 -4.65 2.25 -6.54
CA ALA A 49 -4.66 1.25 -5.49
C ALA A 49 -4.20 1.86 -4.15
N ASP A 50 -5.07 1.83 -3.15
CA ASP A 50 -4.81 2.37 -1.82
C ASP A 50 -4.39 1.28 -0.84
N ILE A 51 -3.27 1.51 -0.16
CA ILE A 51 -2.83 0.69 0.97
C ILE A 51 -2.50 1.55 2.18
N VAL A 52 -2.55 0.95 3.36
CA VAL A 52 -2.21 1.62 4.62
C VAL A 52 -1.26 0.81 5.48
N MET A 53 -0.38 1.52 6.19
CA MET A 53 0.53 0.97 7.20
C MET A 53 0.41 1.79 8.50
N THR A 54 0.79 1.19 9.63
CA THR A 54 1.09 1.98 10.84
C THR A 54 2.32 2.85 10.58
N ASN A 55 2.51 3.93 11.35
CA ASN A 55 3.71 4.76 11.23
C ASN A 55 4.99 3.93 11.37
N GLU A 56 5.02 3.04 12.36
CA GLU A 56 6.16 2.15 12.61
C GLU A 56 6.44 1.23 11.42
N ASN A 57 5.40 0.61 10.86
CA ASN A 57 5.53 -0.27 9.69
C ASN A 57 5.97 0.51 8.45
N TYR A 58 5.43 1.71 8.24
CA TYR A 58 5.85 2.56 7.13
C TYR A 58 7.33 2.95 7.23
N ILE A 59 7.81 3.34 8.41
CA ILE A 59 9.23 3.67 8.63
C ILE A 59 10.11 2.44 8.36
N ARG A 60 9.74 1.27 8.87
CA ARG A 60 10.46 0.01 8.62
C ARG A 60 10.49 -0.35 7.13
N PHE A 61 9.34 -0.27 6.45
CA PHE A 61 9.22 -0.51 5.02
C PHE A 61 10.11 0.45 4.21
N LYS A 62 10.03 1.75 4.49
CA LYS A 62 10.84 2.78 3.85
C LYS A 62 12.33 2.51 4.02
N ASN A 63 12.78 2.18 5.24
CA ASN A 63 14.18 1.86 5.52
C ASN A 63 14.63 0.59 4.79
N TYR A 64 13.76 -0.42 4.70
CA TYR A 64 14.03 -1.61 3.91
C TYR A 64 14.21 -1.26 2.42
N VAL A 65 13.30 -0.49 1.83
CA VAL A 65 13.41 -0.10 0.41
C VAL A 65 14.67 0.74 0.15
N LEU A 66 14.99 1.70 1.02
CA LEU A 66 16.17 2.56 0.87
C LEU A 66 17.49 1.79 1.02
N SER A 67 17.51 0.69 1.78
CA SER A 67 18.68 -0.19 1.89
C SER A 67 18.84 -1.18 0.73
N HIS A 68 17.86 -1.26 -0.18
CA HIS A 68 17.83 -2.18 -1.32
C HIS A 68 17.71 -1.41 -2.65
N PRO A 69 18.75 -0.68 -3.09
CA PRO A 69 18.70 0.21 -4.26
C PRO A 69 18.32 -0.47 -5.58
N GLN A 70 18.53 -1.79 -5.70
CA GLN A 70 18.11 -2.61 -6.84
C GLN A 70 16.59 -2.62 -7.07
N LEU A 71 15.78 -2.29 -6.06
CA LEU A 71 14.33 -2.19 -6.21
C LEU A 71 13.93 -1.03 -7.14
N ASN A 72 14.77 0.03 -7.21
CA ASN A 72 14.53 1.22 -8.03
C ASN A 72 13.07 1.75 -7.90
N ARG A 73 12.65 2.01 -6.67
CA ARG A 73 11.33 2.52 -6.32
C ARG A 73 11.44 3.90 -5.70
N ARG A 74 10.57 4.81 -6.13
CA ARG A 74 10.32 6.08 -5.44
C ARG A 74 9.11 5.88 -4.54
N LEU A 75 9.28 6.18 -3.26
CA LEU A 75 8.19 6.15 -2.30
C LEU A 75 7.68 7.57 -2.06
N SER A 76 6.37 7.73 -2.14
CA SER A 76 5.64 8.89 -1.66
C SER A 76 4.57 8.39 -0.69
N CYS A 77 4.45 9.07 0.45
CA CYS A 77 3.46 8.77 1.46
C CYS A 77 2.69 10.05 1.75
N VAL A 78 1.38 9.93 1.82
CA VAL A 78 0.54 10.99 2.35
C VAL A 78 0.29 10.69 3.81
N ASP A 79 0.68 11.62 4.69
CA ASP A 79 0.38 11.54 6.11
C ASP A 79 -1.13 11.71 6.30
N ILE A 80 -1.80 10.65 6.73
CA ILE A 80 -3.21 10.68 7.05
C ILE A 80 -3.35 10.54 8.55
N THR A 81 -3.25 11.69 9.21
CA THR A 81 -3.63 11.80 10.62
C THR A 81 -5.16 11.87 10.67
N LEU A 82 -5.82 10.72 10.77
CA LEU A 82 -7.21 10.71 11.22
C LEU A 82 -7.18 11.16 12.69
N THR A 83 -7.69 12.35 12.99
CA THR A 83 -7.77 12.93 14.34
C THR A 83 -8.83 12.22 15.18
N THR A 84 -8.82 10.90 15.20
CA THR A 84 -9.56 10.09 16.15
C THR A 84 -8.54 9.52 17.11
N VAL A 85 -8.66 9.93 18.38
CA VAL A 85 -8.06 9.36 19.60
C VAL A 85 -7.09 8.20 19.31
N ASP A 86 -5.80 8.45 19.54
CA ASP A 86 -4.69 7.49 19.44
C ASP A 86 -4.11 7.26 18.03
N ASN A 87 -3.41 8.27 17.47
CA ASN A 87 -2.30 8.26 16.47
C ASN A 87 -1.80 6.93 15.81
N LEU A 88 -2.65 5.95 15.50
CA LEU A 88 -2.23 4.57 15.23
C LEU A 88 -1.94 4.26 13.75
N TRP A 89 -2.38 5.11 12.83
CA TRP A 89 -2.27 4.84 11.39
C TRP A 89 -1.73 6.06 10.66
N GLN A 90 -0.52 5.95 10.11
CA GLN A 90 0.09 6.98 9.30
C GLN A 90 0.77 6.32 8.11
N GLY A 91 0.08 6.35 6.98
CA GLY A 91 0.69 6.23 5.68
C GLY A 91 -0.24 5.56 4.69
N ILE A 92 -0.75 6.35 3.75
CA ILE A 92 -1.22 5.79 2.48
C ILE A 92 -0.06 5.82 1.49
N MET A 93 0.18 4.68 0.84
CA MET A 93 0.84 4.65 -0.46
C MET A 93 -0.25 4.54 -1.52
N ILE A 94 -0.32 5.57 -2.37
CA ILE A 94 -1.10 5.62 -3.61
C ILE A 94 -0.13 5.35 -4.76
#